data_AF-A0A2V8T4V1-F1
#
_entry.id   AF-A0A2V8T4V1-F1
#
_cell.length_a   1.000
_cell.length_b   1.000
_cell.length_c   1.000
_cell.angle_alpha   90.00
_cell.angle_beta   90.00
_cell.angle_gamma   90.00
#
_symmetry.space_group_name_H-M   'P 1'
#
loop_
_entity.id
_entity.type
_entity.pdbx_description
1 polymer ?
#
loop_
_entity_poly.entity_id
_entity_poly.type
_entity_poly.pdbx_seq_one_letter_code
_entity_poly.pdbx_strand_id
1 'polypeptide(L)'
;MPQANNPEPFVAEYYYKAKWGYADEFIRLFKKNHFPILKKQMESGRILSVTDVKPRYHATEDGRWDYCVTIVFKNMAAASDQASEEPIIKQLYPDQETFKREEQRRFEILLAHWDVPIVSVPLDK
;
A
#
# COMPACT_ATOMS: atom_id res chain seq x y z
N MET A 1 10.48 23.38 2.17
CA MET A 1 10.66 23.54 3.64
C MET A 1 10.52 22.17 4.28
N PRO A 2 11.26 21.80 5.34
CA PRO A 2 11.19 20.46 5.89
C PRO A 2 9.92 20.32 6.74
N GLN A 3 8.94 19.55 6.24
CA GLN A 3 7.68 19.19 6.90
C GLN A 3 7.86 18.15 8.03
N ALA A 4 9.00 18.14 8.72
CA ALA A 4 9.41 17.00 9.54
C ALA A 4 8.61 16.79 10.85
N ASN A 5 7.59 17.60 11.15
CA ASN A 5 6.83 17.49 12.39
C ASN A 5 5.38 17.98 12.28
N ASN A 6 4.72 17.81 11.12
CA ASN A 6 3.28 18.07 11.07
C ASN A 6 2.53 16.93 11.81
N PRO A 7 1.77 17.21 12.89
CA PRO A 7 0.98 16.18 13.59
C PRO A 7 -0.21 15.68 12.76
N GLU A 8 -0.47 16.30 11.61
CA GLU A 8 -1.54 15.90 10.70
C GLU A 8 -1.27 14.53 10.07
N PRO A 9 -2.33 13.72 9.85
CA PRO A 9 -2.23 12.47 9.12
C PRO A 9 -1.59 12.67 7.74
N PHE A 10 -0.68 11.77 7.38
CA PHE A 10 -0.09 11.73 6.06
C PHE A 10 -0.84 10.68 5.23
N VAL A 11 -1.37 11.08 4.08
CA VAL A 11 -2.18 10.19 3.22
C VAL A 11 -1.43 9.94 1.92
N ALA A 12 -1.32 8.67 1.55
CA ALA A 12 -0.77 8.27 0.26
C ALA A 12 -1.68 7.24 -0.42
N GLU A 13 -1.82 7.38 -1.73
CA GLU A 13 -2.47 6.42 -2.61
C GLU A 13 -1.42 5.63 -3.39
N TYR A 14 -1.55 4.32 -3.37
CA TYR A 14 -0.66 3.36 -4.00
C TYR A 14 -1.42 2.69 -5.13
N TYR A 15 -1.08 3.06 -6.35
CA TYR A 15 -1.76 2.54 -7.54
C TYR A 15 -0.98 1.37 -8.10
N TYR A 16 -1.71 0.36 -8.56
CA TYR A 16 -1.15 -0.86 -9.12
C TYR A 16 -1.81 -1.15 -10.47
N LYS A 17 -0.98 -1.25 -11.50
CA LYS A 17 -1.37 -1.73 -12.82
C LYS A 17 -0.74 -3.10 -13.05
N ALA A 18 -1.56 -4.15 -13.08
CA ALA A 18 -1.12 -5.51 -13.33
C ALA A 18 -1.04 -5.83 -14.83
N LYS A 19 -0.19 -6.79 -15.17
CA LYS A 19 -0.24 -7.48 -16.47
C LYS A 19 -1.64 -8.07 -16.67
N TRP A 20 -2.14 -8.05 -17.91
CA TRP A 20 -3.43 -8.65 -18.23
C TRP A 20 -3.49 -10.11 -17.73
N GLY A 21 -4.59 -10.47 -17.06
CA GLY A 21 -4.79 -11.79 -16.45
C GLY A 21 -4.21 -11.96 -15.04
N TYR A 22 -3.46 -10.99 -14.50
CA TYR A 22 -2.78 -11.12 -13.21
C TYR A 22 -3.34 -10.26 -12.08
N ALA A 23 -4.36 -9.42 -12.34
CA ALA A 23 -4.95 -8.54 -11.32
C ALA A 23 -5.47 -9.33 -10.09
N ASP A 24 -6.13 -10.47 -10.31
CA ASP A 24 -6.62 -11.31 -9.21
C ASP A 24 -5.50 -12.04 -8.45
N GLU A 25 -4.43 -12.42 -9.14
CA GLU A 25 -3.23 -12.96 -8.49
C GLU A 25 -2.56 -11.90 -7.61
N PHE A 26 -2.41 -10.68 -8.13
CA PHE A 26 -1.86 -9.55 -7.38
C PHE A 26 -2.61 -9.33 -6.07
N ILE A 27 -3.93 -9.15 -6.12
CA ILE A 27 -4.69 -8.84 -4.90
C ILE A 27 -4.72 -10.02 -3.93
N ARG A 28 -4.68 -11.26 -4.44
CA ARG A 28 -4.57 -12.46 -3.59
C ARG A 28 -3.24 -12.47 -2.83
N LEU A 29 -2.13 -12.21 -3.51
CA LEU A 29 -0.81 -12.11 -2.87
C LEU A 29 -0.74 -10.93 -1.90
N PHE A 30 -1.27 -9.76 -2.29
CA PHE A 30 -1.37 -8.59 -1.41
C PHE A 30 -2.12 -8.90 -0.12
N LYS A 31 -3.31 -9.53 -0.22
CA LYS A 31 -4.14 -9.90 0.94
C LYS A 31 -3.48 -10.97 1.82
N LYS A 32 -2.75 -11.90 1.22
CA LYS A 32 -2.06 -12.99 1.93
C LYS A 32 -0.83 -12.49 2.70
N ASN A 33 -0.03 -11.62 2.07
CA ASN A 33 1.32 -11.32 2.54
C ASN A 33 1.48 -9.87 3.00
N HIS A 34 1.06 -8.89 2.20
CA HIS A 34 1.30 -7.48 2.52
C HIS A 34 0.28 -6.93 3.52
N PHE A 35 -1.01 -7.22 3.34
CA PHE A 35 -2.07 -6.68 4.18
C PHE A 35 -1.96 -7.07 5.67
N PRO A 36 -1.55 -8.30 6.06
CA PRO A 36 -1.31 -8.62 7.47
C PRO A 36 -0.22 -7.76 8.13
N ILE A 37 0.82 -7.38 7.39
CA ILE A 37 1.87 -6.46 7.87
C ILE A 37 1.27 -5.08 8.13
N LEU A 38 0.49 -4.56 7.18
CA LEU A 38 -0.19 -3.28 7.34
C LEU A 38 -1.17 -3.30 8.53
N LYS A 39 -1.91 -4.40 8.73
CA LYS A 39 -2.78 -4.56 9.91
C LYS A 39 -2.00 -4.51 11.22
N LYS A 40 -0.81 -5.11 11.29
CA LYS A 40 0.05 -4.98 12.49
C LYS A 40 0.54 -3.55 12.71
N GLN A 41 0.83 -2.81 11.64
CA GLN A 41 1.12 -1.38 11.74
C GLN A 41 -0.12 -0.54 12.14
N MET A 42 -1.33 -1.00 11.84
CA MET A 42 -2.56 -0.39 12.36
C MET A 42 -2.74 -0.64 13.85
N GLU A 43 -2.49 -1.87 14.32
CA GLU A 43 -2.55 -2.21 15.75
C GLU A 43 -1.60 -1.37 16.61
N SER A 44 -0.44 -0.96 16.06
CA SER A 44 0.52 -0.08 16.75
C SER A 44 0.17 1.42 16.68
N GLY A 45 -0.86 1.80 15.93
CA GLY A 45 -1.27 3.19 15.71
C GLY A 45 -0.36 3.98 14.77
N ARG A 46 0.55 3.30 14.06
CA ARG A 46 1.39 3.89 13.01
C ARG A 46 0.56 4.21 11.76
N ILE A 47 -0.28 3.25 11.36
CA ILE A 47 -1.28 3.41 10.31
C ILE A 47 -2.65 3.61 10.98
N LEU A 48 -3.39 4.62 10.54
CA LEU A 48 -4.75 4.90 10.99
C LEU A 48 -5.79 4.11 10.21
N SER A 49 -5.59 3.95 8.90
CA SER A 49 -6.46 3.13 8.04
C SER A 49 -5.76 2.67 6.77
N VAL A 50 -6.26 1.56 6.23
CA VAL A 50 -5.94 1.06 4.89
C VAL A 50 -7.25 0.75 4.19
N THR A 51 -7.43 1.28 2.99
CA THR A 51 -8.56 0.97 2.12
C THR A 51 -8.05 0.62 0.74
N ASP A 52 -8.79 -0.20 0.01
CA ASP A 52 -8.46 -0.60 -1.35
C ASP A 52 -9.71 -0.46 -2.22
N VAL A 53 -9.53 0.13 -3.40
CA VAL A 53 -10.57 0.31 -4.41
C VAL A 53 -10.07 -0.18 -5.75
N LYS A 54 -11.02 -0.54 -6.63
CA LYS A 54 -10.73 -0.88 -8.03
C LYS A 54 -11.75 -0.24 -8.96
N PRO A 55 -11.41 0.04 -10.23
CA PRO A 55 -12.39 0.47 -11.20
C PRO A 55 -13.48 -0.60 -11.38
N ARG A 56 -14.73 -0.17 -11.44
CA ARG A 56 -15.86 -1.08 -11.73
C ARG A 56 -15.87 -1.54 -13.19
N TYR A 57 -15.41 -0.66 -14.08
CA TYR A 57 -15.36 -0.87 -15.53
C TYR A 57 -13.96 -0.60 -16.06
N HIS A 58 -13.69 -1.04 -17.28
CA HIS A 58 -12.41 -0.81 -17.93
C HIS A 58 -12.18 0.68 -18.22
N ALA A 59 -10.96 1.15 -17.94
CA ALA A 59 -10.45 2.42 -18.44
C ALA A 59 -9.74 2.21 -19.79
N THR A 60 -9.28 3.30 -20.42
CA THR A 60 -8.36 3.22 -21.56
C THR A 60 -7.05 2.56 -21.13
N GLU A 61 -6.30 1.96 -22.06
CA GLU A 61 -5.09 1.22 -21.68
C GLU A 61 -4.03 2.14 -21.05
N ASP A 62 -3.90 3.38 -21.52
CA ASP A 62 -2.98 4.38 -20.97
C ASP A 62 -3.39 4.85 -19.56
N GLY A 63 -4.69 4.99 -19.31
CA GLY A 63 -5.24 5.40 -18.01
C GLY A 63 -5.55 4.24 -17.04
N ARG A 64 -5.30 2.99 -17.44
CA ARG A 64 -5.66 1.79 -16.67
C ARG A 64 -4.83 1.65 -15.41
N TRP A 65 -5.52 1.42 -14.31
CA TRP A 65 -5.02 0.87 -13.05
C TRP A 65 -6.01 -0.20 -12.58
N ASP A 66 -5.55 -1.17 -11.80
CA ASP A 66 -6.37 -2.31 -11.36
C ASP A 66 -6.75 -2.20 -9.88
N TYR A 67 -5.85 -1.68 -9.04
CA TYR A 67 -6.09 -1.45 -7.61
C TYR A 67 -5.47 -0.12 -7.16
N CYS A 68 -6.12 0.56 -6.23
CA CYS A 68 -5.64 1.76 -5.56
C CYS A 68 -5.81 1.57 -4.06
N VAL A 69 -4.69 1.42 -3.36
CA VAL A 69 -4.66 1.29 -1.91
C VAL A 69 -4.40 2.65 -1.31
N THR A 70 -5.31 3.18 -0.50
CA THR A 70 -5.08 4.38 0.30
C THR A 70 -4.61 3.98 1.68
N ILE A 71 -3.45 4.49 2.09
CA ILE A 71 -2.94 4.35 3.46
C ILE A 71 -2.93 5.72 4.12
N VAL A 72 -3.57 5.80 5.29
CA VAL A 72 -3.53 6.97 6.17
C VAL A 72 -2.55 6.67 7.29
N PHE A 73 -1.39 7.32 7.28
CA PHE A 73 -0.40 7.26 8.34
C PHE A 73 -0.68 8.32 9.40
N LYS A 74 -0.27 8.05 10.65
CA LYS A 74 -0.43 9.00 11.76
C LYS A 74 0.19 10.37 11.47
N ASN A 75 1.33 10.39 10.77
CA ASN A 75 2.05 11.58 10.32
C ASN A 75 3.14 11.20 9.30
N MET A 76 3.85 12.19 8.76
CA MET A 76 4.92 11.97 7.77
C MET A 76 6.10 11.15 8.29
N ALA A 77 6.44 11.29 9.58
CA ALA A 77 7.51 10.49 10.19
C ALA A 77 7.14 9.00 10.22
N ALA A 78 5.89 8.69 10.58
CA ALA A 78 5.33 7.34 10.53
C ALA A 78 5.27 6.78 9.10
N ALA A 79 5.09 7.60 8.08
CA ALA A 79 5.14 7.15 6.68
C ALA A 79 6.57 6.83 6.20
N SER A 80 7.59 7.47 6.78
CA SER A 80 8.98 7.38 6.31
C SER A 80 9.80 6.26 6.98
N ASP A 81 9.34 5.70 8.10
CA ASP A 81 10.14 4.77 8.92
C ASP A 81 10.02 3.30 8.50
N GLN A 82 10.67 2.91 7.40
CA GLN A 82 10.61 1.53 6.87
C GLN A 82 11.18 0.46 7.82
N ALA A 83 12.00 0.84 8.81
CA ALA A 83 12.65 -0.11 9.72
C ALA A 83 11.66 -0.87 10.64
N SER A 84 10.43 -0.35 10.77
CA SER A 84 9.39 -0.96 11.62
C SER A 84 8.80 -2.28 11.10
N GLU A 85 9.02 -2.64 9.82
CA GLU A 85 8.37 -3.81 9.22
C GLU A 85 9.09 -5.13 9.46
N GLU A 86 10.42 -5.13 9.54
CA GLU A 86 11.21 -6.37 9.62
C GLU A 86 10.85 -7.26 10.82
N PRO A 87 10.67 -6.72 12.05
CA PRO A 87 10.23 -7.52 13.19
C PRO A 87 8.83 -8.12 12.98
N ILE A 88 7.91 -7.34 12.38
CA ILE A 88 6.55 -7.78 12.06
C ILE A 88 6.59 -8.92 11.05
N ILE A 89 7.40 -8.81 10.00
CA ILE A 89 7.56 -9.84 8.96
C ILE A 89 8.07 -11.14 9.57
N LYS A 90 9.13 -11.07 10.40
CA LYS A 90 9.69 -12.25 11.07
C LYS A 90 8.67 -12.94 11.98
N GLN A 91 7.82 -12.16 12.66
CA GLN A 91 6.76 -12.69 13.52
C GLN A 91 5.63 -13.35 12.72
N LEU A 92 5.17 -12.72 11.64
CA LEU A 92 4.02 -13.19 10.87
C LEU A 92 4.36 -14.36 9.93
N TYR A 93 5.60 -14.41 9.43
CA TYR A 93 6.01 -15.35 8.38
C TYR A 93 7.23 -16.17 8.81
N PRO A 94 7.07 -17.26 9.57
CA PRO A 94 8.19 -18.14 9.92
C PRO A 94 8.89 -18.73 8.68
N ASP A 95 8.13 -19.06 7.64
CA ASP A 95 8.66 -19.45 6.33
C ASP A 95 9.02 -18.21 5.50
N GLN A 96 10.23 -17.71 5.72
CA GLN A 96 10.78 -16.54 5.06
C GLN A 96 11.03 -16.75 3.56
N GLU A 97 11.31 -17.99 3.13
CA GLU A 97 11.60 -18.29 1.73
C GLU A 97 10.33 -18.15 0.89
N THR A 98 9.23 -18.77 1.34
CA THR A 98 7.93 -18.65 0.68
C THR A 98 7.45 -17.20 0.68
N PHE A 99 7.55 -16.49 1.80
CA PHE A 99 7.16 -15.08 1.87
C PHE A 99 7.91 -14.21 0.86
N LYS A 100 9.25 -14.32 0.80
CA LYS A 100 10.07 -13.53 -0.13
C LYS A 100 9.74 -13.85 -1.59
N ARG A 101 9.61 -15.14 -1.94
CA ARG A 101 9.25 -15.56 -3.30
C ARG A 101 7.90 -14.99 -3.72
N GLU A 102 6.91 -15.01 -2.83
CA GLU A 102 5.58 -14.53 -3.13
C GLU A 102 5.48 -13.00 -3.16
N GLU A 103 6.20 -12.27 -2.30
CA GLU A 103 6.30 -10.81 -2.39
C GLU A 103 7.03 -10.35 -3.64
N GLN A 104 8.10 -11.06 -4.04
CA GLN A 104 8.74 -10.83 -5.33
C GLN A 104 7.74 -11.06 -6.47
N ARG A 105 6.97 -12.16 -6.43
CA ARG A 105 5.97 -12.47 -7.46
C ARG A 105 4.89 -11.38 -7.53
N ARG A 106 4.45 -10.85 -6.39
CA ARG A 106 3.45 -9.79 -6.31
C ARG A 106 3.87 -8.54 -7.09
N PHE A 107 5.16 -8.21 -7.09
CA PHE A 107 5.69 -7.10 -7.89
C PHE A 107 6.03 -7.48 -9.33
N GLU A 108 6.54 -8.69 -9.58
CA GLU A 108 6.90 -9.18 -10.92
C GLU A 108 5.73 -9.13 -11.91
N ILE A 109 4.50 -9.31 -11.42
CA ILE A 109 3.29 -9.30 -12.24
C ILE A 109 2.71 -7.90 -12.49
N LEU A 110 3.33 -6.85 -11.97
CA LEU A 110 2.96 -5.47 -12.25
C LEU A 110 3.58 -4.98 -13.57
N LEU A 111 2.81 -4.15 -14.28
CA LEU A 111 3.30 -3.31 -15.37
C LEU A 111 3.80 -1.97 -14.84
N ALA A 112 3.11 -1.42 -13.83
CA ALA A 112 3.47 -0.16 -13.22
C ALA A 112 2.92 -0.07 -11.79
N HIS A 113 3.59 0.75 -10.99
CA HIS A 113 3.23 1.10 -9.63
C HIS A 113 3.67 2.53 -9.37
N TRP A 114 2.82 3.33 -8.71
CA TRP A 114 3.15 4.68 -8.33
C TRP A 114 2.53 5.06 -6.99
N ASP A 115 3.30 5.80 -6.21
CA ASP A 115 2.95 6.27 -4.88
C ASP A 115 2.65 7.76 -4.95
N VAL A 116 1.45 8.14 -4.55
CA VAL A 116 0.95 9.51 -4.66
C VAL A 116 0.57 10.02 -3.28
N PRO A 117 1.45 10.80 -2.62
CA PRO A 117 1.04 11.59 -1.47
C PRO A 117 -0.08 12.56 -1.88
N ILE A 118 -1.18 12.57 -1.13
CA ILE A 118 -2.32 13.44 -1.42
C ILE A 118 -2.62 14.34 -0.22
N VAL A 119 -3.25 15.48 -0.50
CA VAL A 119 -3.74 16.42 0.52
C VAL A 119 -5.23 16.64 0.30
N SER A 120 -5.97 16.78 1.40
CA SER A 120 -7.39 17.13 1.31
C SER A 120 -7.53 18.61 0.94
N VAL A 121 -8.44 18.89 0.01
CA VAL A 121 -8.83 20.27 -0.35
C VAL A 121 -10.23 20.51 0.23
N PRO A 122 -10.39 21.36 1.25
CA PRO A 122 -11.70 21.70 1.80
C PRO A 122 -12.61 22.31 0.72
N LEU A 123 -13.85 21.82 0.65
CA LEU A 123 -14.84 22.31 -0.32
C LEU A 123 -15.67 23.48 0.24
N ASP A 124 -15.89 23.49 1.56
CA ASP A 124 -16.62 24.55 2.23
C ASP A 124 -15.69 25.74 2.52
N LYS A 125 -16.09 26.92 2.04
CA LYS A 125 -15.55 28.24 2.41
C LYS A 125 -16.68 29.12 2.92
#